data_AF-A0A134CNE7-F1
#
_entry.id   AF-A0A134CNE7-F1
#
_cell.length_a   1.000
_cell.length_b   1.000
_cell.length_c   1.000
_cell.angle_alpha   90.00
_cell.angle_beta   90.00
_cell.angle_gamma   90.00
#
_symmetry.space_group_name_H-M   'P 1'
#
loop_
_entity.id
_entity.type
_entity.pdbx_description
1 polymer ?
#
loop_
_entity_poly.entity_id
_entity_poly.type
_entity_poly.pdbx_seq_one_letter_code
_entity_poly.pdbx_strand_id
1 'polypeptide(L)' 'MVNIQSIVAFFKKHPKRSEKSNPLQKYYRPLIFVHTEKDTPVRSYIVTEEYIYASPLTLKTLIKRYIGCFSKIAYRK' A
#
# COMPACT_ATOMS: atom_id res chain seq x y z
N MET A 1 4.57 -8.01 -8.35
CA MET A 1 4.37 -8.56 -6.99
C MET A 1 5.18 -7.68 -6.04
N VAL A 2 4.63 -7.18 -4.93
CA VAL A 2 5.36 -6.27 -4.02
C VAL A 2 6.22 -7.09 -3.06
N ASN A 3 7.53 -6.80 -2.97
CA ASN A 3 8.39 -7.44 -1.99
C ASN A 3 8.07 -6.91 -0.58
N ILE A 4 7.57 -7.80 0.29
CA ILE A 4 7.10 -7.47 1.63
C ILE A 4 8.22 -6.90 2.51
N GLN A 5 9.46 -7.40 2.34
CA GLN A 5 10.61 -6.96 3.12
C GLN A 5 11.04 -5.53 2.78
N SER A 6 10.72 -5.06 1.58
CA SER A 6 11.05 -3.70 1.12
C SER A 6 9.99 -2.66 1.49
N ILE A 7 8.90 -3.05 2.16
CA ILE A 7 7.83 -2.14 2.54
C ILE A 7 8.31 -1.25 3.69
N VAL A 8 8.34 0.06 3.44
CA VAL A 8 8.74 1.08 4.42
C VAL A 8 7.52 1.59 5.18
N ALA A 9 6.43 1.83 4.48
CA ALA A 9 5.25 2.46 5.08
C ALA A 9 3.96 2.21 4.29
N PHE A 10 2.83 2.38 4.98
CA PHE A 10 1.50 2.35 4.38
C PHE A 10 0.78 3.68 4.61
N PHE A 11 0.08 4.16 3.58
CA PHE A 11 -0.64 5.43 3.60
C PHE A 11 -2.11 5.20 3.31
N LYS A 12 -2.98 5.83 4.10
CA LYS A 12 -4.41 5.89 3.82
C LYS A 12 -4.66 7.00 2.79
N LYS A 13 -5.46 6.69 1.76
CA LYS A 13 -6.10 7.70 0.93
C LYS A 13 -7.59 7.71 1.23
N HIS A 14 -8.10 8.85 1.68
CA HIS A 14 -9.54 9.00 1.88
C HIS A 14 -10.18 9.42 0.54
N PRO A 15 -11.29 8.78 0.11
CA PRO A 15 -11.85 8.98 -1.23
C PRO A 15 -12.38 10.41 -1.48
N LYS A 16 -12.82 11.11 -0.42
CA LYS A 16 -13.47 12.43 -0.52
C LYS A 16 -12.84 13.56 0.30
N ARG A 17 -11.88 13.24 1.18
CA ARG A 17 -11.40 14.16 2.23
C ARG A 17 -9.88 14.11 2.31
N SER A 18 -9.21 14.96 1.56
CA SER A 18 -7.75 14.98 1.47
C SER A 18 -7.08 15.14 2.85
N GLU A 19 -7.69 15.91 3.75
CA GLU A 19 -7.25 16.17 5.11
C GLU A 19 -7.24 14.92 6.02
N LYS A 20 -7.97 13.86 5.63
CA LYS A 20 -7.98 12.56 6.32
C LYS A 20 -7.00 11.55 5.71
N SER A 21 -6.18 11.99 4.75
CA SER A 21 -5.16 11.17 4.10
C SER A 21 -3.79 11.45 4.69
N ASN A 22 -2.90 10.47 4.65
CA ASN A 22 -1.53 10.66 5.08
C ASN A 22 -0.74 11.42 3.98
N PRO A 23 0.16 12.36 4.34
CA PRO A 23 0.94 13.13 3.35
C PRO A 23 1.98 12.24 2.66
N LEU A 24 1.69 11.86 1.42
CA LEU A 24 2.57 11.01 0.60
C LEU A 24 3.74 11.78 -0.03
N GLN A 25 3.65 13.11 -0.15
CA GLN A 25 4.61 13.96 -0.84
C GLN A 25 6.04 13.90 -0.28
N LYS A 26 6.21 13.43 0.96
CA LYS A 26 7.53 13.24 1.57
C LYS A 26 8.34 12.13 0.89
N TYR A 27 7.69 11.26 0.12
CA TYR A 27 8.33 10.14 -0.56
C TYR A 27 8.45 10.47 -2.06
N TYR A 28 9.63 10.91 -2.48
CA TYR A 28 9.96 11.13 -3.89
C TYR A 28 10.34 9.80 -4.55
N ARG A 29 9.31 9.03 -4.94
CA ARG A 29 9.47 7.71 -5.60
C ARG A 29 8.50 7.57 -6.77
N PRO A 30 8.85 6.79 -7.81
CA PRO A 30 7.96 6.54 -8.95
C PRO A 30 6.66 5.85 -8.51
N LEU A 31 5.53 6.30 -9.08
CA LEU A 31 4.20 5.81 -8.77
C LEU A 31 3.81 4.65 -9.71
N ILE A 32 3.40 3.52 -9.14
CA ILE A 32 2.90 2.34 -9.84
C ILE A 32 1.43 2.13 -9.47
N PHE A 33 0.56 2.04 -10.48
CA PHE A 33 -0.84 1.64 -10.26
C PHE A 33 -0.96 0.13 -10.22
N VAL A 34 -1.52 -0.40 -9.13
CA VAL A 34 -1.66 -1.87 -8.93
C VAL A 34 -2.82 -2.44 -9.75
N HIS A 35 -3.69 -1.59 -10.32
CA HIS A 35 -4.82 -2.01 -11.14
C HIS A 35 -4.73 -1.45 -12.56
N THR A 36 -5.09 -2.27 -13.54
CA THR A 36 -5.08 -1.95 -14.98
C THR A 36 -6.25 -1.06 -15.42
N GLU A 37 -7.34 -1.02 -14.65
CA GLU A 37 -8.52 -0.23 -14.98
C GLU A 37 -8.31 1.23 -14.55
N LYS A 38 -8.43 2.16 -15.51
CA LYS A 38 -8.18 3.59 -15.29
C LYS A 38 -9.11 4.22 -14.24
N ASP A 39 -10.29 3.64 -14.01
CA ASP A 39 -11.31 4.22 -13.13
C ASP A 39 -11.36 3.60 -11.73
N THR A 40 -10.47 2.66 -11.38
CA THR A 40 -10.50 2.10 -10.03
C THR A 40 -9.99 3.13 -9.02
N PRO A 41 -10.80 3.53 -8.01
CA PRO A 41 -10.39 4.53 -7.04
C PRO A 41 -9.27 4.00 -6.16
N VAL A 42 -8.20 4.78 -6.05
CA VAL A 42 -7.11 4.51 -5.10
C VAL A 42 -7.62 4.73 -3.67
N ARG A 43 -7.41 3.74 -2.79
CA ARG A 43 -7.83 3.78 -1.38
C ARG A 43 -6.66 3.73 -0.40
N SER A 44 -5.49 3.33 -0.86
CA SER A 44 -4.26 3.34 -0.07
C SER A 44 -3.02 3.39 -0.96
N TYR A 45 -1.89 3.75 -0.34
CA TYR A 45 -0.58 3.64 -0.97
C TYR A 45 0.34 2.77 -0.13
N ILE A 46 1.21 2.00 -0.80
CA ILE A 46 2.28 1.23 -0.18
C ILE A 46 3.58 1.84 -0.66
N VAL A 47 4.42 2.26 0.29
CA VAL A 47 5.74 2.79 -0.02
C VAL A 47 6.76 1.69 0.17
N THR A 48 7.53 1.40 -0.86
CA THR A 48 8.76 0.60 -0.76
C THR A 48 9.98 1.49 -0.91
N GLU A 49 11.16 0.91 -0.74
CA GLU A 49 12.43 1.61 -0.95
C GLU A 49 12.55 2.22 -2.36
N GLU A 50 11.95 1.57 -3.36
CA GLU A 50 12.08 1.92 -4.77
C GLU A 50 10.82 2.60 -5.35
N TYR A 51 9.62 2.24 -4.89
CA TYR A 51 8.37 2.63 -5.57
C TYR A 51 7.25 2.99 -4.58
N ILE A 52 6.27 3.73 -5.08
CA ILE A 52 4.98 3.92 -4.42
C ILE A 52 3.93 3.15 -5.22
N TYR A 53 3.23 2.24 -4.56
CA TYR A 53 2.15 1.47 -5.17
C TYR A 53 0.79 2.06 -4.78
N ALA A 54 0.04 2.55 -5.76
CA ALA A 54 -1.35 2.97 -5.60
C ALA A 54 -2.28 1.77 -5.63
N SER A 55 -2.92 1.47 -4.50
CA SER A 55 -3.77 0.30 -4.32
C SER A 55 -5.25 0.67 -4.23
N PRO A 56 -6.12 -0.11 -4.89
CA PRO A 56 -7.57 -0.01 -4.70
C PRO A 56 -8.04 -0.61 -3.37
N LEU A 57 -7.15 -1.32 -2.65
CA LEU A 57 -7.49 -1.94 -1.37
C LEU A 57 -7.52 -0.90 -0.26
N THR A 58 -8.34 -1.16 0.76
CA THR A 58 -8.26 -0.34 1.98
C THR A 58 -6.98 -0.61 2.74
N LEU A 59 -6.52 0.40 3.49
CA LEU A 59 -5.40 0.24 4.41
C LEU A 59 -5.62 -0.93 5.39
N LYS A 60 -6.83 -1.08 5.94
CA LYS A 60 -7.19 -2.19 6.84
C LYS A 60 -6.98 -3.55 6.16
N THR A 61 -7.39 -3.69 4.90
CA THR A 61 -7.19 -4.91 4.12
C THR A 61 -5.70 -5.19 3.89
N LEU A 62 -4.92 -4.17 3.55
CA LEU A 62 -3.47 -4.31 3.34
C LEU A 62 -2.75 -4.76 4.61
N ILE A 63 -3.02 -4.12 5.74
CA ILE A 63 -2.41 -4.47 7.04
C ILE A 63 -2.76 -5.91 7.41
N LYS A 64 -4.03 -6.32 7.26
CA LYS A 64 -4.45 -7.72 7.53
C LYS A 64 -3.69 -8.71 6.67
N ARG A 65 -3.50 -8.41 5.38
CA ARG A 65 -2.73 -9.26 4.45
C ARG A 65 -1.24 -9.30 4.83
N TYR A 66 -0.66 -8.15 5.13
CA TYR A 66 0.74 -8.02 5.55
C TYR A 66 1.03 -8.88 6.79
N ILE A 67 0.22 -8.74 7.86
CA ILE A 67 0.35 -9.56 9.07
C ILE A 67 0.18 -11.05 8.75
N GLY A 68 -0.79 -11.40 7.89
CA GLY A 68 -1.03 -12.78 7.47
C GLY A 68 0.13 -13.42 6.71
N CYS A 69 1.03 -12.63 6.10
CA CYS A 69 2.24 -13.16 5.48
C CYS A 69 3.24 -13.64 6.53
N PHE A 70 3.36 -12.97 7.68
CA PHE A 70 4.26 -13.38 8.76
C PHE A 70 3.73 -14.56 9.56
N SER A 71 2.41 -14.63 9.79
CA SER A 71 1.84 -15.79 10.49
C SER A 71 2.05 -17.09 9.72
N LYS A 72 1.98 -17.07 8.38
CA LYS A 72 2.27 -18.26 7.54
C LYS A 72 3.76 -18.64 7.52
N ILE A 73 4.67 -17.68 7.68
CA ILE A 73 6.11 -17.94 7.75
C ILE A 73 6.47 -18.67 9.05
N ALA A 74 5.79 -18.36 10.17
CA ALA A 74 6.04 -19.01 11.45
C ALA A 74 5.69 -20.51 11.48
N TYR A 75 4.72 -20.96 10.67
CA TYR A 75 4.31 -22.38 10.58
C TYR A 75 5.09 -23.20 9.53
N ARG A 76 6.10 -22.61 8.87
CA ARG A 76 6.94 -23.27 7.86
C ARG A 76 8.38 -23.53 8.33
N LYS A 77 8.66 -23.32 9.62
CA LYS A 77 9.88 -23.81 10.29
C LYS A 77 9.55 -25.08 11.05
#